data_AF-A0A1Y2CR60-F1
#
_entry.id   AF-A0A1Y2CR60-F1
#
_cell.length_a   1.000
_cell.length_b   1.000
_cell.length_c   1.000
_cell.angle_alpha   90.00
_cell.angle_beta   90.00
_cell.angle_gamma   90.00
#
_symmetry.space_group_name_H-M   'P 1'
#
loop_
_entity.id
_entity.type
_entity.pdbx_description
1 polymer ?
#
loop_
_entity_poly.entity_id
_entity_poly.type
_entity_poly.pdbx_seq_one_letter_code
_entity_poly.pdbx_strand_id
1 'polypeptide(L)'
;PLAFRDLKPANILLDASSNRALLIDLGSVSPARLRLTSRRESVALQELCAETVTAPFRAPELFDPKSDQVIDERTDVWAYGCTLWALAYGCSPFDGSM
;
A
#
# COMPACT_ATOMS: atom_id res chain seq x y z
N PRO A 1 -4.39 -0.53 -15.30
CA PRO A 1 -4.98 -0.88 -13.99
C PRO A 1 -4.56 0.18 -12.95
N LEU A 2 -5.36 0.37 -11.90
CA LEU A 2 -5.05 1.27 -10.79
C LEU A 2 -4.62 0.44 -9.57
N ALA A 3 -3.71 1.00 -8.77
CA ALA A 3 -3.38 0.49 -7.44
C ALA A 3 -3.86 1.51 -6.39
N PHE A 4 -4.36 1.00 -5.28
CA PHE A 4 -4.85 1.77 -4.16
C PHE A 4 -3.72 2.40 -3.33
N ARG A 5 -2.56 1.71 -3.26
CA ARG A 5 -1.30 2.12 -2.62
C ARG A 5 -1.33 2.25 -1.10
N ASP A 6 -2.42 2.70 -0.49
CA ASP A 6 -2.51 2.94 0.96
C ASP A 6 -3.62 2.11 1.63
N LEU A 7 -3.71 0.82 1.28
CA LEU A 7 -4.74 -0.07 1.82
C LEU A 7 -4.42 -0.43 3.27
N LYS A 8 -5.31 -0.04 4.18
CA LYS A 8 -5.19 -0.25 5.63
C LYS A 8 -6.58 -0.26 6.27
N PRO A 9 -6.75 -0.82 7.48
CA PRO A 9 -8.04 -0.85 8.17
C PRO A 9 -8.73 0.53 8.28
N ALA A 10 -7.96 1.60 8.52
CA ALA A 10 -8.50 2.95 8.64
C ALA A 10 -9.14 3.49 7.34
N ASN A 11 -8.82 2.91 6.18
CA ASN A 11 -9.35 3.30 4.87
C ASN A 11 -10.48 2.37 4.41
N ILE A 12 -11.05 1.57 5.31
CA ILE A 12 -12.17 0.66 5.04
C ILE A 12 -13.37 1.05 5.92
N LEU A 13 -14.43 1.56 5.30
CA LEU A 13 -15.72 1.76 5.97
C LEU A 13 -16.60 0.52 5.84
N LEU A 14 -17.43 0.28 6.85
CA LEU A 14 -18.44 -0.77 6.82
C LEU A 14 -19.81 -0.13 6.60
N ASP A 15 -20.45 -0.47 5.49
CA ASP A 15 -21.84 -0.11 5.26
C ASP A 15 -22.75 -1.10 6.00
N ALA A 16 -23.35 -0.63 7.10
CA ALA A 16 -24.24 -1.43 7.94
C ALA A 16 -25.50 -1.90 7.22
N SER A 17 -25.94 -1.20 6.17
CA SER A 17 -27.16 -1.54 5.44
C SER A 17 -26.93 -2.65 4.40
N SER A 18 -25.78 -2.63 3.74
CA SER A 18 -25.45 -3.58 2.68
C SER A 18 -24.48 -4.70 3.10
N ASN A 19 -23.94 -4.63 4.32
CA ASN A 19 -22.89 -5.51 4.83
C ASN A 19 -21.67 -5.58 3.88
N ARG A 20 -21.31 -4.43 3.30
CA ARG A 20 -20.16 -4.29 2.39
C ARG A 20 -19.06 -3.46 3.02
N ALA A 21 -17.82 -3.83 2.70
CA ALA A 21 -16.65 -3.00 2.94
C ALA A 21 -16.49 -2.00 1.79
N LEU A 22 -16.30 -0.73 2.12
CA LEU A 22 -16.10 0.38 1.19
C LEU A 22 -14.70 0.93 1.37
N LEU A 23 -13.92 0.95 0.29
CA LEU A 23 -12.63 1.62 0.25
C LEU A 23 -12.85 3.13 0.16
N ILE A 24 -12.20 3.89 1.04
CA ILE A 24 -12.22 5.35 1.08
C ILE A 24 -10.81 5.92 0.95
N ASP A 25 -10.67 7.24 0.89
CA ASP A 25 -9.36 7.92 0.77
C ASP A 25 -8.56 7.47 -0.47
N LEU A 26 -9.02 7.93 -1.64
CA LEU A 26 -8.43 7.60 -2.94
C LEU A 26 -7.22 8.49 -3.28
N GLY A 27 -6.68 9.25 -2.33
CA GLY A 27 -5.62 10.24 -2.58
C GLY A 27 -4.30 9.62 -3.07
N SER A 28 -4.00 8.39 -2.67
CA SER A 28 -2.80 7.64 -3.08
C SER A 28 -3.02 6.75 -4.30
N VAL A 29 -4.25 6.72 -4.86
CA VAL A 29 -4.57 5.90 -6.03
C VAL A 29 -3.76 6.37 -7.24
N SER A 30 -3.07 5.44 -7.88
CA SER A 30 -2.16 5.72 -8.99
C SER A 30 -2.17 4.58 -10.01
N PRO A 31 -1.59 4.78 -11.21
CA PRO A 31 -1.33 3.67 -12.12
C PRO A 31 -0.60 2.53 -11.40
N ALA A 32 -1.15 1.32 -11.47
CA ALA A 32 -0.58 0.17 -10.75
C ALA A 32 0.82 -0.17 -11.24
N ARG A 33 1.00 -0.16 -12.56
CA ARG A 33 2.21 -0.64 -13.24
C ARG A 33 3.15 0.51 -13.55
N LEU A 34 4.33 0.48 -12.94
CA LEU A 34 5.40 1.45 -13.12
C LEU A 34 6.69 0.69 -13.43
N ARG A 35 7.35 1.03 -14.55
CA ARG A 35 8.68 0.52 -14.87
C ARG A 35 9.71 1.58 -14.54
N LEU A 36 10.54 1.30 -13.55
CA LEU A 36 11.64 2.17 -13.17
C LEU A 36 12.79 1.94 -14.14
N THR A 37 13.23 2.99 -14.82
CA THR A 37 14.30 2.97 -15.84
C THR A 37 15.56 3.68 -15.38
N SER A 38 15.50 4.38 -14.23
CA SER A 38 16.65 5.09 -13.68
C SER A 38 16.64 5.10 -12.16
N ARG A 39 17.82 5.33 -11.57
CA ARG A 39 17.97 5.58 -10.13
C ARG A 39 17.16 6.79 -9.67
N ARG A 40 17.06 7.83 -10.49
CA ARG A 40 16.28 9.05 -10.18
C ARG A 40 14.80 8.73 -9.99
N GLU A 41 14.22 7.92 -10.87
CA GLU A 41 12.83 7.47 -10.74
C GLU A 41 12.63 6.59 -9.50
N SER A 42 13.62 5.76 -9.19
CA SER A 42 13.58 4.87 -8.02
C SER A 42 13.54 5.68 -6.71
N VAL A 43 14.40 6.69 -6.59
CA VAL A 43 14.43 7.62 -5.44
C VAL A 43 13.14 8.43 -5.37
N ALA A 44 12.67 8.97 -6.50
CA ALA A 44 11.42 9.75 -6.51
C ALA A 44 10.21 8.91 -6.07
N LEU A 45 10.14 7.63 -6.48
CA LEU A 45 9.09 6.74 -6.00
C LEU A 45 9.22 6.45 -4.51
N GLN A 46 10.45 6.20 -4.04
CA GLN A 46 10.72 5.95 -2.63
C GLN A 46 10.26 7.13 -1.75
N GLU A 47 10.59 8.36 -2.14
CA GLU A 47 10.18 9.59 -1.45
C GLU A 47 8.65 9.75 -1.47
N LEU A 48 8.02 9.57 -2.65
CA LEU A 48 6.57 9.64 -2.76
C LEU A 48 5.87 8.61 -1.87
N CYS A 49 6.34 7.35 -1.86
CA CYS A 49 5.78 6.30 -1.00
C CYS A 49 6.05 6.57 0.48
N ALA A 50 7.17 7.22 0.83
CA ALA A 50 7.45 7.66 2.18
C ALA A 50 6.37 8.63 2.72
N GLU A 51 5.86 9.51 1.85
CA GLU A 51 4.86 10.52 2.17
C GLU A 51 3.42 9.99 2.10
N THR A 52 3.12 9.11 1.15
CA THR A 52 1.72 8.78 0.78
C THR A 52 1.27 7.37 1.15
N VAL A 53 2.18 6.49 1.58
CA VAL A 53 1.86 5.10 1.93
C VAL A 53 2.21 4.82 3.38
N THR A 54 1.25 4.32 4.15
CA THR A 54 1.39 4.04 5.57
C THR A 54 2.42 2.93 5.82
N ALA A 55 3.52 3.24 6.51
CA ALA A 55 4.70 2.37 6.58
C ALA A 55 4.41 0.91 7.03
N PRO A 56 3.62 0.63 8.08
CA PRO A 56 3.29 -0.75 8.47
C PRO A 56 2.53 -1.59 7.42
N PHE A 57 1.95 -0.97 6.39
CA PHE A 57 1.22 -1.63 5.29
C PHE A 57 1.95 -1.54 3.96
N ARG A 58 3.10 -0.82 3.92
CA ARG A 58 3.88 -0.60 2.72
C ARG A 58 4.56 -1.90 2.28
N ALA A 59 4.47 -2.21 0.99
CA ALA A 59 5.12 -3.37 0.41
C ALA A 59 6.66 -3.20 0.42
N PRO A 60 7.46 -4.28 0.61
CA PRO A 60 8.92 -4.22 0.67
C PRO A 60 9.56 -3.50 -0.53
N GLU A 61 9.06 -3.76 -1.73
CA GLU A 61 9.51 -3.15 -2.98
C GLU A 61 9.30 -1.63 -3.06
N LEU A 62 8.51 -1.04 -2.16
CA LEU A 62 8.29 0.41 -2.06
C LEU A 62 9.19 1.08 -1.01
N PHE A 63 9.94 0.32 -0.20
CA PHE A 63 10.92 0.87 0.74
C PHE A 63 12.27 1.13 0.08
N ASP A 64 12.69 0.24 -0.82
CA ASP A 64 13.93 0.35 -1.58
C ASP A 64 13.70 -0.09 -3.04
N PRO A 65 13.01 0.75 -3.85
CA PRO A 65 12.79 0.45 -5.26
C PRO A 65 14.12 0.45 -6.02
N LYS A 66 14.34 -0.55 -6.87
CA LYS A 66 15.57 -0.69 -7.66
C LYS A 66 15.39 -0.12 -9.08
N SER A 67 16.48 0.34 -9.68
CA SER A 67 16.50 0.62 -11.12
C SER A 67 16.20 -0.67 -11.91
N ASP A 68 15.48 -0.54 -13.03
CA ASP A 68 14.99 -1.65 -13.86
C ASP A 68 13.93 -2.55 -13.20
N GLN A 69 13.42 -2.18 -12.02
CA GLN A 69 12.31 -2.88 -11.38
C GLN A 69 10.97 -2.48 -11.98
N VAL A 70 10.06 -3.46 -12.03
CA VAL A 70 8.63 -3.23 -12.30
C VAL A 70 7.86 -3.31 -11.00
N ILE A 71 7.19 -2.22 -10.65
CA ILE A 71 6.18 -2.16 -9.60
C ILE A 71 4.82 -2.41 -10.25
N ASP A 72 3.96 -3.19 -9.61
CA ASP A 72 2.64 -3.52 -10.13
C ASP A 72 1.58 -3.60 -9.01
N GLU A 73 0.38 -4.06 -9.35
CA GLU A 73 -0.75 -4.22 -8.44
C GLU A 73 -0.48 -5.12 -7.22
N ARG A 74 0.61 -5.91 -7.19
CA ARG A 74 0.92 -6.80 -6.07
C ARG A 74 1.26 -6.03 -4.79
N THR A 75 1.58 -4.74 -4.88
CA THR A 75 1.76 -3.89 -3.68
C THR A 75 0.48 -3.82 -2.84
N ASP A 76 -0.69 -3.83 -3.49
CA ASP A 76 -1.98 -3.84 -2.77
C ASP A 76 -2.30 -5.21 -2.17
N VAL A 77 -1.81 -6.30 -2.79
CA VAL A 77 -1.95 -7.66 -2.24
C VAL A 77 -1.17 -7.80 -0.94
N TRP A 78 0.03 -7.22 -0.86
CA TRP A 78 0.79 -7.13 0.39
C TRP A 78 0.02 -6.35 1.46
N ALA A 79 -0.43 -5.14 1.12
CA ALA A 79 -1.18 -4.28 2.04
C ALA A 79 -2.48 -4.93 2.52
N TYR A 80 -3.15 -5.71 1.65
CA TYR A 80 -4.31 -6.53 2.00
C TYR A 80 -3.95 -7.62 3.04
N GLY A 81 -2.82 -8.30 2.87
CA GLY A 81 -2.31 -9.26 3.86
C GLY A 81 -2.08 -8.62 5.23
N CYS A 82 -1.41 -7.46 5.27
CA CYS A 82 -1.23 -6.69 6.50
C CYS A 82 -2.57 -6.25 7.12
N THR A 83 -3.53 -5.86 6.29
CA THR A 83 -4.88 -5.47 6.72
C THR A 83 -5.62 -6.64 7.36
N LEU A 84 -5.62 -7.82 6.73
CA LEU A 84 -6.22 -9.02 7.29
C LEU A 84 -5.58 -9.41 8.63
N TRP A 85 -4.25 -9.32 8.74
CA TRP A 85 -3.56 -9.53 10.00
C TRP A 85 -4.03 -8.55 11.08
N ALA A 86 -4.08 -7.25 10.77
CA ALA A 86 -4.53 -6.25 11.71
C ALA A 86 -5.98 -6.45 12.17
N LEU A 87 -6.85 -6.92 11.29
CA LEU A 87 -8.22 -7.29 11.65
C LEU A 87 -8.28 -8.51 12.57
N ALA A 88 -7.38 -9.49 12.40
CA ALA A 88 -7.36 -10.71 13.20
C ALA A 88 -6.70 -10.52 14.57
N TYR A 89 -5.66 -9.69 14.67
CA TYR A 89 -4.80 -9.58 15.85
C TYR A 89 -4.83 -8.19 16.53
N GLY A 90 -5.55 -7.22 15.95
CA GLY A 90 -5.69 -5.87 16.52
C GLY A 90 -4.47 -4.96 16.33
N CYS A 91 -3.40 -5.43 15.69
CA CYS A 91 -2.17 -4.67 15.43
C CYS A 91 -1.60 -5.01 14.04
N SER A 92 -0.79 -4.12 13.45
CA SER A 92 -0.11 -4.44 12.18
C SER A 92 1.00 -5.48 12.40
N PRO A 93 1.27 -6.39 11.45
CA PRO A 93 2.40 -7.32 11.55
C PRO A 93 3.77 -6.62 11.60
N PHE A 94 3.83 -5.31 11.27
CA PHE A 94 5.06 -4.52 11.18
C PHE A 94 4.95 -3.17 11.92
N ASP A 95 4.19 -3.09 13.02
CA ASP A 95 4.05 -1.85 13.80
C ASP A 95 5.30 -1.49 14.65
N GLY A 96 6.29 -2.39 14.73
CA GLY A 96 7.52 -2.18 15.48
C GLY A 96 7.36 -2.28 17.00
N SER A 97 6.22 -2.77 17.48
CA SER A 97 5.91 -2.93 18.91
C SER A 97 6.04 -4.36 19.45
N MET A 98 6.46 -5.31 18.59
CA MET A 98 6.83 -6.69 18.96
C MET A 98 8.33 -6.88 19.09
#